data_AF-A0A7Y0XFJ4-F1
#
_entry.id   AF-A0A7Y0XFJ4-F1
#
_cell.length_a   1.000
_cell.length_b   1.000
_cell.length_c   1.000
_cell.angle_alpha   90.00
_cell.angle_beta   90.00
_cell.angle_gamma   90.00
#
_symmetry.space_group_name_H-M   'P 1'
#
loop_
_entity.id
_entity.type
_entity.pdbx_description
1 polymer ?
#
loop_
_entity_poly.entity_id
_entity_poly.type
_entity_poly.pdbx_seq_one_letter_code
_entity_poly.pdbx_strand_id
1 'polypeptide(L)'
;QPITQAFGEVGREVSAPLGPEFLNTFNLLNYGYDLRLAIMQMSERTPTVSMLAFSSAVLLQKETGGNLVENIEKLSHILRARFKLARKIKTISAESRMSAWVLVLAPFALYVIISLVRPEYIE
;
A
#
# COMPACT_ATOMS: atom_id res chain seq x y z
N GLN A 1 2.41 -19.09 -11.42
CA GLN A 1 2.67 -20.54 -11.27
C GLN A 1 3.68 -21.17 -12.25
N PRO A 2 4.29 -20.49 -13.26
CA PRO A 2 5.31 -21.17 -14.09
C PRO A 2 6.62 -21.41 -13.32
N ILE A 3 7.02 -20.51 -12.42
CA ILE A 3 8.23 -20.67 -11.60
C ILE A 3 8.15 -21.90 -10.70
N THR A 4 7.00 -22.16 -10.05
CA THR A 4 6.87 -23.31 -9.15
C THR A 4 7.08 -24.63 -9.90
N GLN A 5 6.49 -24.81 -11.08
CA GLN A 5 6.69 -26.03 -11.86
C GLN A 5 8.16 -26.24 -12.27
N ALA A 6 8.87 -25.17 -12.64
CA ALA A 6 10.29 -25.24 -12.95
C ALA A 6 11.14 -25.76 -11.77
N PHE A 7 10.83 -25.36 -10.52
CA PHE A 7 11.50 -25.93 -9.34
C PHE A 7 11.28 -27.45 -9.22
N GLY A 8 10.08 -27.93 -9.54
CA GLY A 8 9.77 -29.36 -9.52
C GLY A 8 10.48 -30.16 -10.62
N GLU A 9 10.66 -29.58 -11.81
CA GLU A 9 11.43 -30.19 -12.91
C GLU A 9 12.91 -30.27 -12.58
N VAL A 10 13.52 -29.15 -12.18
CA VAL A 10 14.94 -29.09 -11.80
C VAL A 10 15.23 -30.05 -10.65
N GLY A 11 14.35 -30.15 -9.66
CA GLY A 11 14.53 -31.08 -8.54
C GLY A 11 14.51 -32.57 -8.92
N ARG A 12 13.90 -32.94 -10.06
CA ARG A 12 13.90 -34.31 -10.59
C ARG A 12 15.10 -34.61 -11.48
N GLU A 13 15.65 -33.61 -12.15
CA GLU A 13 16.79 -33.77 -13.06
C GLU A 13 18.15 -33.65 -12.35
N VAL A 14 18.21 -32.91 -11.25
CA VAL A 14 19.45 -32.66 -10.52
C VAL A 14 19.70 -33.72 -9.46
N SER A 15 20.93 -34.24 -9.41
CA SER A 15 21.38 -35.20 -8.40
C SER A 15 21.46 -34.60 -6.99
N ALA A 16 21.53 -35.47 -5.98
CA ALA A 16 21.81 -35.05 -4.60
C ALA A 16 23.18 -34.31 -4.52
N PRO A 17 23.32 -33.29 -3.64
CA PRO A 17 22.36 -32.85 -2.62
C PRO A 17 21.33 -31.81 -3.09
N LEU A 18 21.45 -31.29 -4.33
CA LEU A 18 20.66 -30.15 -4.79
C LEU A 18 19.23 -30.51 -5.21
N GLY A 19 19.04 -31.62 -5.92
CA GLY A 19 17.71 -32.06 -6.38
C GLY A 19 16.64 -32.14 -5.28
N PRO A 20 16.91 -32.83 -4.15
CA PRO A 20 15.99 -32.89 -3.02
C PRO A 20 15.61 -31.52 -2.45
N GLU A 21 16.52 -30.55 -2.46
CA GLU A 21 16.28 -29.20 -1.96
C GLU A 21 15.39 -28.37 -2.88
N PHE A 22 15.54 -28.53 -4.19
CA PHE A 22 14.61 -27.96 -5.18
C PHE A 22 13.21 -28.57 -5.05
N LEU A 23 13.10 -29.88 -4.83
CA LEU A 23 11.82 -30.57 -4.56
C LEU A 23 11.17 -30.12 -3.25
N ASN A 24 11.94 -29.97 -2.18
CA ASN A 24 11.45 -29.45 -0.91
C ASN A 24 10.90 -28.02 -1.08
N THR A 25 11.66 -27.17 -1.78
CA THR A 25 11.24 -25.79 -2.10
C THR A 25 9.98 -25.78 -2.96
N PHE A 26 9.88 -26.65 -3.98
CA PHE A 26 8.65 -26.83 -4.76
C PHE A 26 7.43 -27.15 -3.89
N ASN A 27 7.58 -28.08 -2.94
CA ASN A 27 6.50 -28.46 -2.03
C ASN A 27 6.06 -27.29 -1.14
N LEU A 28 7.00 -26.56 -0.56
CA LEU A 28 6.69 -25.35 0.23
C LEU A 28 5.88 -24.34 -0.57
N LEU A 29 6.28 -24.08 -1.82
CA LEU A 29 5.58 -23.16 -2.71
C LEU A 29 4.17 -23.63 -3.07
N ASN A 30 3.96 -24.94 -3.27
CA ASN A 30 2.62 -25.51 -3.51
C ASN A 30 1.72 -25.40 -2.28
N TYR A 31 2.29 -25.44 -1.07
CA TYR A 31 1.56 -25.18 0.17
C TYR A 31 1.30 -23.70 0.44
N GLY A 32 1.68 -22.80 -0.49
CA GLY A 32 1.42 -21.37 -0.38
C GLY A 32 2.44 -20.60 0.46
N TYR A 33 3.60 -21.19 0.77
CA TYR A 33 4.69 -20.42 1.38
C TYR A 33 5.17 -19.30 0.47
N ASP A 34 5.65 -18.22 1.08
CA ASP A 34 6.24 -17.12 0.33
C ASP A 34 7.54 -17.56 -0.37
N LEU A 35 7.63 -17.23 -1.67
CA LEU A 35 8.76 -17.60 -2.52
C LEU A 35 10.11 -17.09 -2.02
N ARG A 36 10.15 -15.91 -1.37
CA ARG A 36 11.40 -15.36 -0.86
C ARG A 36 11.89 -16.15 0.34
N LEU A 37 11.00 -16.48 1.28
CA LEU A 37 11.32 -17.32 2.42
C LEU A 37 11.76 -18.73 1.99
N ALA A 38 11.03 -19.36 1.07
CA ALA A 38 11.36 -20.72 0.61
C ALA A 38 12.75 -20.80 -0.04
N ILE A 39 13.10 -19.82 -0.90
CA ILE A 39 14.41 -19.75 -1.55
C ILE A 39 15.54 -19.42 -0.55
N MET A 40 15.30 -18.51 0.40
CA MET A 40 16.28 -18.22 1.46
C MET A 40 16.60 -19.47 2.28
N GLN A 41 15.56 -20.20 2.72
CA GLN A 41 15.74 -21.44 3.48
C GLN A 41 16.47 -22.51 2.66
N MET A 42 16.21 -22.60 1.35
CA MET A 42 16.96 -23.51 0.45
C MET A 42 18.46 -23.17 0.43
N SER A 43 18.80 -21.87 0.37
CA SER A 43 20.20 -21.42 0.38
C SER A 43 20.89 -21.58 1.74
N GLU A 44 20.15 -21.51 2.84
CA GLU A 44 20.67 -21.80 4.18
C GLU A 44 20.97 -23.29 4.38
N ARG A 45 20.10 -24.18 3.85
CA ARG A 45 20.32 -25.63 3.92
C ARG A 45 21.44 -26.11 3.02
N THR A 46 21.64 -25.47 1.86
CA THR A 46 22.74 -25.78 0.93
C THR A 46 23.56 -24.52 0.58
N PRO A 47 24.47 -24.08 1.47
CA PRO A 47 25.23 -22.84 1.32
C PRO A 47 26.41 -23.02 0.37
N THR A 48 26.13 -23.19 -0.93
CA THR A 48 27.14 -23.19 -1.98
C THR A 48 27.18 -21.82 -2.67
N VAL A 49 28.34 -21.44 -3.22
CA VAL A 49 28.49 -20.16 -3.94
C VAL A 49 27.47 -20.04 -5.07
N SER A 50 27.26 -21.12 -5.83
CA SER A 50 26.27 -21.19 -6.90
C SER A 50 24.83 -21.03 -6.39
N MET A 51 24.50 -21.64 -5.24
CA MET A 51 23.16 -21.53 -4.65
C MET A 51 22.88 -20.13 -4.10
N LEU A 52 23.87 -19.48 -3.48
CA LEU A 52 23.75 -18.11 -2.99
C LEU A 52 23.62 -17.11 -4.16
N ALA A 53 24.36 -17.33 -5.25
CA ALA A 53 24.23 -16.53 -6.46
C ALA A 53 22.85 -16.73 -7.12
N PHE A 54 22.38 -17.99 -7.21
CA PHE A 54 21.07 -18.32 -7.73
C PHE A 54 19.94 -17.69 -6.89
N SER A 55 19.98 -17.86 -5.57
CA SER A 55 18.96 -17.30 -4.67
C SER A 55 18.90 -15.79 -4.80
N SER A 56 20.06 -15.11 -4.81
CA SER A 56 20.16 -13.67 -5.00
C SER A 56 19.56 -13.21 -6.33
N ALA A 57 19.87 -13.90 -7.43
CA ALA A 57 19.34 -13.57 -8.76
C ALA A 57 17.82 -13.73 -8.83
N VAL A 58 17.28 -14.83 -8.30
CA VAL A 58 15.83 -15.08 -8.30
C VAL A 58 15.09 -14.10 -7.39
N LEU A 59 15.64 -13.77 -6.22
CA LEU A 59 15.08 -12.79 -5.31
C LEU A 59 15.07 -11.38 -5.93
N LEU A 60 16.16 -10.99 -6.60
CA LEU A 60 16.24 -9.73 -7.33
C LEU A 60 15.19 -9.66 -8.45
N GLN A 61 15.03 -10.75 -9.21
CA GLN A 61 14.00 -10.84 -10.26
C GLN A 61 12.57 -10.72 -9.68
N LYS A 62 12.31 -11.32 -8.51
CA LYS A 62 11.03 -11.16 -7.79
C LYS A 62 10.82 -9.73 -7.31
N GLU A 63 11.85 -9.11 -6.73
CA GLU A 63 11.81 -7.72 -6.26
C GLU A 63 11.67 -6.72 -7.41
N THR A 64 12.13 -7.03 -8.61
CA THR A 64 12.00 -6.10 -9.75
C THR A 64 10.70 -6.35 -10.52
N GLY A 65 10.30 -7.61 -10.69
CA GLY A 65 9.11 -7.99 -11.47
C GLY A 65 7.80 -8.00 -10.68
N GLY A 66 7.80 -8.41 -9.41
CA GLY A 66 6.60 -8.49 -8.56
C GLY A 66 6.30 -7.20 -7.80
N ASN A 67 7.33 -6.49 -7.38
CA ASN A 67 7.21 -5.27 -6.57
C ASN A 67 6.61 -4.10 -7.34
N LEU A 68 6.69 -4.08 -8.67
CA LEU A 68 6.04 -3.04 -9.47
C LEU A 68 4.51 -3.11 -9.36
N VAL A 69 3.92 -4.31 -9.39
CA VAL A 69 2.48 -4.50 -9.20
C VAL A 69 2.07 -4.01 -7.81
N GLU A 70 2.82 -4.39 -6.78
CA GLU A 70 2.58 -3.97 -5.40
C GLU A 70 2.76 -2.46 -5.21
N ASN A 71 3.78 -1.86 -5.83
CA ASN A 71 4.02 -0.42 -5.76
C ASN A 71 2.96 0.37 -6.52
N ILE A 72 2.47 -0.11 -7.67
CA ILE A 72 1.34 0.49 -8.39
C ILE A 72 0.06 0.44 -7.53
N GLU A 73 -0.16 -0.66 -6.81
CA GLU A 73 -1.30 -0.80 -5.91
C GLU A 73 -1.20 0.17 -4.71
N LYS A 74 -0.01 0.30 -4.11
CA LYS A 74 0.28 1.31 -3.07
C LYS A 74 0.07 2.73 -3.59
N LEU A 75 0.57 3.05 -4.79
CA LEU A 75 0.38 4.36 -5.41
C LEU A 75 -1.09 4.65 -5.69
N SER A 76 -1.86 3.67 -6.17
CA SER A 76 -3.31 3.76 -6.37
C SER A 76 -4.04 4.08 -5.06
N HIS A 77 -3.67 3.41 -3.97
CA HIS A 77 -4.20 3.70 -2.62
C HIS A 77 -3.90 5.13 -2.17
N ILE A 78 -2.65 5.57 -2.32
CA ILE A 78 -2.23 6.93 -1.96
C ILE A 78 -2.98 7.98 -2.80
N LEU A 79 -3.17 7.73 -4.09
CA LEU A 79 -3.89 8.64 -4.98
C LEU A 79 -5.36 8.79 -4.57
N ARG A 80 -6.03 7.66 -4.27
CA ARG A 80 -7.41 7.67 -3.75
C ARG A 80 -7.50 8.41 -2.42
N ALA A 81 -6.53 8.22 -1.53
CA ALA A 81 -6.44 8.94 -0.26
C ALA A 81 -6.29 10.46 -0.49
N ARG A 82 -5.44 10.89 -1.43
CA ARG A 82 -5.31 12.31 -1.80
C ARG A 82 -6.62 12.91 -2.29
N PHE A 83 -7.38 12.22 -3.15
CA PHE A 83 -8.68 12.71 -3.59
C PHE A 83 -9.72 12.78 -2.47
N LYS A 84 -9.71 11.82 -1.54
CA LYS A 84 -10.58 11.87 -0.36
C LYS A 84 -10.22 13.04 0.55
N LEU A 85 -8.93 13.29 0.76
CA LEU A 85 -8.45 14.42 1.56
C LEU A 85 -8.82 15.77 0.92
N ALA A 86 -8.62 15.92 -0.38
CA ALA A 86 -8.99 17.15 -1.10
C ALA A 86 -10.50 17.46 -0.97
N ARG A 87 -11.36 16.43 -1.10
CA ARG A 87 -12.80 16.57 -0.86
C ARG A 87 -13.11 16.98 0.58
N LYS A 88 -12.44 16.35 1.56
CA LYS A 88 -12.62 16.67 2.99
C LYS A 88 -12.21 18.11 3.30
N ILE A 89 -11.09 18.59 2.76
CA ILE A 89 -10.64 19.98 2.92
C ILE A 89 -11.70 20.93 2.36
N LYS A 90 -12.22 20.68 1.15
CA LYS A 90 -13.26 21.51 0.54
C LYS A 90 -14.52 21.63 1.43
N THR A 91 -14.97 20.53 2.01
CA THR A 91 -16.14 20.52 2.92
C THR A 91 -15.86 21.28 4.21
N ILE A 92 -14.75 20.99 4.89
CA ILE A 92 -14.39 21.66 6.16
C ILE A 92 -14.18 23.16 5.95
N SER A 93 -13.55 23.55 4.84
CA SER A 93 -13.40 24.97 4.50
C SER A 93 -14.73 25.66 4.22
N ALA A 94 -15.75 24.95 3.69
CA ALA A 94 -17.08 25.52 3.49
C ALA A 94 -17.80 25.78 4.83
N GLU A 95 -17.74 24.84 5.76
CA GLU A 95 -18.28 25.01 7.12
C GLU A 95 -17.60 26.18 7.85
N SER A 96 -16.27 26.23 7.82
CA SER A 96 -15.51 27.32 8.45
C SER A 96 -15.86 28.70 7.86
N ARG A 97 -16.00 28.79 6.53
CA ARG A 97 -16.42 30.04 5.87
C ARG A 97 -17.85 30.45 6.23
N MET A 98 -18.79 29.49 6.27
CA MET A 98 -20.18 29.76 6.65
C MET A 98 -20.25 30.32 8.08
N SER A 99 -19.53 29.71 9.03
CA SER A 99 -19.47 30.21 10.41
C SER A 99 -18.89 31.61 10.50
N ALA A 100 -17.84 31.92 9.73
CA ALA A 100 -17.28 33.26 9.68
C ALA A 100 -18.27 34.30 9.15
N TRP A 101 -19.04 33.97 8.10
CA TRP A 101 -20.08 34.86 7.57
C TRP A 101 -21.19 35.15 8.59
N VAL A 102 -21.63 34.15 9.36
CA VAL A 102 -22.63 34.34 10.42
C VAL A 102 -22.12 35.31 11.48
N LEU A 103 -20.87 35.15 11.95
CA LEU A 103 -20.25 36.05 12.91
C LEU A 103 -20.14 37.49 12.40
N VAL A 104 -19.76 37.67 11.14
CA VAL A 104 -19.65 38.99 10.51
C VAL A 104 -21.01 39.66 10.34
N LEU A 105 -22.06 38.90 9.99
CA LEU A 105 -23.41 39.43 9.78
C LEU A 105 -24.18 39.65 11.08
N ALA A 106 -23.85 38.93 12.15
CA ALA A 106 -24.53 39.03 13.45
C ALA A 106 -24.73 40.46 13.97
N PRO A 107 -23.72 41.36 14.04
CA PRO A 107 -23.91 42.71 14.55
C PRO A 107 -24.84 43.56 13.68
N PHE A 108 -24.81 43.40 12.36
CA PHE A 108 -25.68 44.13 11.44
C PHE A 108 -27.12 43.63 11.53
N ALA A 109 -27.32 42.31 11.59
CA ALA A 109 -28.63 41.72 11.80
C ALA A 109 -29.24 42.19 13.14
N LEU A 110 -28.44 42.20 14.21
CA LEU A 110 -28.85 42.70 15.52
C LEU A 110 -29.24 44.18 15.45
N TYR A 111 -28.44 45.01 14.78
CA TYR A 111 -28.73 46.44 14.58
C TYR A 111 -30.08 46.66 13.87
N VAL A 112 -30.35 45.92 12.79
CA VAL A 112 -31.63 46.01 12.05
C VAL A 112 -32.82 45.55 12.90
N ILE A 113 -32.65 44.49 13.70
CA ILE A 113 -33.72 44.01 14.58
C ILE A 113 -34.03 45.04 15.66
N ILE A 114 -33.01 45.60 16.30
CA ILE A 114 -33.19 46.60 17.37
C ILE A 114 -33.85 47.87 16.81
N SER A 115 -33.42 48.35 15.63
CA SER A 115 -33.99 49.56 15.02
C SER A 115 -35.47 49.42 14.65
N LEU A 116 -35.93 48.22 14.26
CA LEU A 116 -37.35 47.96 13.96
C LEU A 116 -38.22 47.78 15.21
N VAL A 117 -37.70 47.17 16.28
CA VAL A 117 -38.49 46.86 17.48
C VAL A 117 -38.49 48.00 18.50
N ARG A 118 -37.37 48.72 18.65
CA ARG A 118 -37.19 49.83 19.60
C ARG A 118 -36.34 50.95 18.97
N PRO A 119 -36.91 51.80 18.10
CA PRO A 119 -36.16 52.89 17.48
C PRO A 119 -35.57 53.90 18.49
N GLU A 120 -36.16 54.03 19.69
CA GLU A 120 -35.69 54.91 20.78
C GLU A 120 -34.36 54.47 21.45
N TYR A 121 -33.83 53.28 21.12
CA TYR A 121 -32.58 52.75 21.72
C TYR A 121 -31.31 53.14 20.94
N ILE A 122 -31.44 53.70 19.74
CA ILE A 122 -30.33 53.96 18.79
C ILE A 122 -30.09 55.46 18.56
N GLU A 123 -30.96 56.36 19.06
CA GLU A 123 -30.70 57.81 19.14
C GLU A 123 -29.92 58.20 20.41
#